data_AF-A0A962KDP7-F1
#
_entry.id   AF-A0A962KDP7-F1
#
_cell.length_a   1.000
_cell.length_b   1.000
_cell.length_c   1.000
_cell.angle_alpha   90.00
_cell.angle_beta   90.00
_cell.angle_gamma   90.00
#
_symmetry.space_group_name_H-M   'P 1'
#
loop_
_entity.id
_entity.type
_entity.pdbx_description
1 polymer ?
#
loop_
_entity_poly.entity_id
_entity_poly.type
_entity_poly.pdbx_seq_one_letter_code
_entity_poly.pdbx_strand_id
1 'polypeptide(L)'
;MNTILEQYEKHWPTTIGKAFLCDRVVLHGQDLHHQLGSWEWFKLYCFSLMRREIPDNQLKLLNFFWVATSYPDPSIWPNHIVALAGTTRSTASLALMAGLSVSEASIYGRRPEKRALDFFYRSQQAI
;
A
#
# COMPACT_ATOMS: atom_id res chain seq x y z
N MET A 1 -0.90 -39.28 4.68
CA MET A 1 -1.39 -38.05 5.34
C MET A 1 -0.65 -36.92 4.66
N ASN A 2 -1.33 -36.16 3.79
CA ASN A 2 -0.66 -35.10 3.03
C ASN A 2 -0.13 -34.04 3.99
N THR A 3 1.08 -33.56 3.72
CA THR A 3 1.72 -32.52 4.54
C THR A 3 0.94 -31.20 4.42
N ILE A 4 1.05 -30.31 5.43
CA ILE A 4 0.42 -28.98 5.39
C ILE A 4 0.77 -28.21 4.09
N LEU A 5 1.98 -28.40 3.55
CA LEU A 5 2.44 -27.73 2.34
C LEU A 5 1.81 -28.26 1.05
N GLU A 6 1.59 -29.58 0.94
CA GLU A 6 0.94 -30.20 -0.23
C GLU A 6 -0.49 -29.66 -0.45
N GLN A 7 -1.17 -29.22 0.61
CA GLN A 7 -2.49 -28.60 0.50
C GLN A 7 -2.47 -27.29 -0.28
N TYR A 8 -1.33 -26.61 -0.37
CA TYR A 8 -1.18 -25.32 -1.04
C TYR A 8 -0.66 -25.41 -2.48
N GLU A 9 -0.29 -26.60 -2.96
CA GLU A 9 0.26 -26.78 -4.33
C GLU A 9 -0.72 -26.29 -5.40
N LYS A 10 -2.02 -26.53 -5.19
CA LYS A 10 -3.10 -26.21 -6.15
C LYS A 10 -4.18 -25.30 -5.55
N HIS A 11 -4.01 -24.88 -4.30
CA HIS A 11 -5.02 -24.13 -3.56
C HIS A 11 -4.36 -23.04 -2.72
N TRP A 12 -4.53 -21.77 -3.10
CA TRP A 12 -4.03 -20.63 -2.34
C TRP A 12 -5.20 -19.94 -1.64
N PRO A 13 -5.56 -20.36 -0.41
CA PRO A 13 -6.62 -19.72 0.33
C PRO A 13 -6.21 -18.28 0.64
N THR A 14 -7.11 -17.36 0.37
CA THR A 14 -6.91 -15.94 0.65
C THR A 14 -8.22 -15.34 1.15
N THR A 15 -8.11 -14.48 2.16
CA THR A 15 -9.23 -13.68 2.66
C THR A 15 -9.27 -12.30 2.02
N ILE A 16 -8.30 -11.97 1.15
CA ILE A 16 -8.17 -10.64 0.54
C ILE A 16 -9.10 -10.50 -0.66
N GLY A 17 -9.06 -11.47 -1.57
CA GLY A 17 -9.78 -11.34 -2.83
C GLY A 17 -9.31 -12.33 -3.88
N LYS A 18 -10.07 -12.42 -4.98
CA LYS A 18 -9.77 -13.30 -6.10
C LYS A 18 -10.38 -12.74 -7.38
N ALA A 19 -9.63 -12.85 -8.48
CA ALA A 19 -10.16 -12.68 -9.82
C ALA A 19 -10.71 -14.02 -10.32
N PHE A 20 -11.98 -14.02 -10.74
CA PHE A 20 -12.63 -15.10 -11.46
C PHE A 20 -12.66 -14.71 -12.93
N LEU A 21 -11.76 -15.31 -13.71
CA LEU A 21 -11.58 -14.96 -15.12
C LEU A 21 -12.92 -15.05 -15.86
N CYS A 22 -13.22 -14.02 -16.66
CA CYS A 22 -14.45 -13.88 -17.44
C CYS A 22 -15.76 -13.78 -16.61
N ASP A 23 -15.69 -13.54 -15.30
CA ASP A 23 -16.86 -13.38 -14.43
C ASP A 23 -16.75 -12.10 -13.59
N ARG A 24 -15.98 -12.13 -12.51
CA ARG A 24 -15.88 -11.03 -11.54
C ARG A 24 -14.55 -10.96 -10.82
N VAL A 25 -14.27 -9.84 -10.18
CA VAL A 25 -13.16 -9.68 -9.26
C VAL A 25 -13.70 -9.36 -7.88
N VAL A 26 -13.33 -10.13 -6.87
CA VAL A 26 -13.77 -9.93 -5.48
C VAL A 26 -12.62 -9.36 -4.66
N LEU A 27 -12.88 -8.29 -3.91
CA LEU A 27 -11.98 -7.68 -2.92
C LEU A 27 -12.73 -7.53 -1.60
N HIS A 28 -12.23 -8.17 -0.53
CA HIS A 28 -12.83 -8.21 0.80
C HIS A 28 -14.34 -8.55 0.79
N GLY A 29 -14.72 -9.49 -0.09
CA GLY A 29 -16.12 -9.92 -0.25
C GLY A 29 -16.98 -9.04 -1.15
N GLN A 30 -16.45 -7.95 -1.69
CA GLN A 30 -17.17 -7.05 -2.60
C GLN A 30 -16.71 -7.22 -4.04
N ASP A 31 -17.66 -7.19 -4.99
CA ASP A 31 -17.37 -7.16 -6.41
C ASP A 31 -16.75 -5.81 -6.81
N LEU A 32 -15.51 -5.88 -7.30
CA LEU A 32 -14.70 -4.72 -7.66
C LEU A 32 -15.35 -3.87 -8.77
N HIS A 33 -15.97 -4.50 -9.77
CA HIS A 33 -16.49 -3.80 -10.94
C HIS A 33 -17.91 -3.28 -10.71
N HIS A 34 -18.72 -4.03 -9.95
CA HIS A 34 -20.14 -3.69 -9.72
C HIS A 34 -20.37 -2.88 -8.43
N GLN A 35 -19.78 -3.29 -7.32
CA GLN A 35 -20.03 -2.66 -6.00
C GLN A 35 -19.04 -1.54 -5.70
N LEU A 36 -17.80 -1.67 -6.19
CA LEU A 36 -16.72 -0.69 -5.98
C LEU A 36 -16.41 0.15 -7.23
N GLY A 37 -17.08 -0.09 -8.36
CA GLY A 37 -16.71 0.48 -9.65
C GLY A 37 -16.82 2.00 -9.74
N SER A 38 -17.61 2.63 -8.88
CA SER A 38 -17.75 4.09 -8.80
C SER A 38 -16.79 4.75 -7.79
N TRP A 39 -15.91 3.98 -7.16
CA TRP A 39 -15.00 4.51 -6.15
C TRP A 39 -13.76 5.11 -6.80
N GLU A 40 -13.34 6.26 -6.28
CA GLU A 40 -12.05 6.85 -6.60
C GLU A 40 -10.90 5.94 -6.19
N TRP A 41 -9.81 5.98 -6.96
CA TRP A 41 -8.66 5.08 -6.80
C TRP A 41 -8.12 5.07 -5.37
N PHE A 42 -8.05 6.23 -4.70
CA PHE A 42 -7.47 6.36 -3.36
C PHE A 42 -8.37 5.74 -2.28
N LYS A 43 -9.70 5.83 -2.46
CA LYS A 43 -10.69 5.16 -1.59
C LYS A 43 -10.56 3.65 -1.72
N LEU A 44 -10.50 3.16 -2.96
CA LEU A 44 -10.31 1.73 -3.26
C LEU A 44 -8.97 1.21 -2.71
N TYR A 45 -7.89 1.96 -2.88
CA TYR A 45 -6.57 1.64 -2.35
C TYR A 45 -6.61 1.50 -0.82
N CYS A 46 -7.18 2.49 -0.13
CA CYS A 46 -7.34 2.47 1.33
C CYS A 46 -8.17 1.26 1.80
N PHE A 47 -9.29 0.96 1.11
CA PHE A 47 -10.13 -0.20 1.42
C PHE A 47 -9.39 -1.53 1.21
N SER A 48 -8.58 -1.63 0.15
CA SER A 48 -7.79 -2.84 -0.12
C SER A 48 -6.82 -3.17 1.02
N LEU A 49 -6.27 -2.14 1.68
CA LEU A 49 -5.34 -2.29 2.80
C LEU A 49 -6.04 -2.50 4.14
N MET A 50 -7.08 -1.71 4.43
CA MET A 50 -7.71 -1.68 5.76
C MET A 50 -8.86 -2.67 5.94
N ARG A 51 -9.35 -3.27 4.85
CA ARG A 51 -10.51 -4.19 4.85
C ARG A 51 -11.80 -3.59 5.42
N ARG A 52 -11.89 -2.26 5.45
CA ARG A 52 -13.05 -1.50 5.91
C ARG A 52 -13.12 -0.20 5.15
N GLU A 53 -14.34 0.32 4.99
CA GLU A 53 -14.53 1.65 4.46
C GLU A 53 -14.04 2.70 5.47
N ILE A 54 -13.45 3.77 4.94
CA ILE A 54 -12.93 4.89 5.71
C ILE A 54 -13.88 6.07 5.51
N PRO A 55 -14.25 6.78 6.58
CA PRO A 55 -15.05 8.01 6.48
C PRO A 55 -14.41 9.04 5.54
N ASP A 56 -15.22 9.74 4.75
CA ASP A 56 -14.74 10.66 3.71
C ASP A 56 -13.84 11.78 4.24
N ASN A 57 -14.05 12.25 5.47
CA ASN A 57 -13.18 13.24 6.10
C ASN A 57 -11.77 12.70 6.37
N GLN A 58 -11.66 11.45 6.82
CA GLN A 58 -10.37 10.78 6.99
C GLN A 58 -9.72 10.50 5.64
N LEU A 59 -10.50 10.12 4.62
CA LEU A 59 -9.99 9.92 3.26
C LEU A 59 -9.40 11.21 2.68
N LYS A 60 -10.07 12.36 2.87
CA LYS A 60 -9.56 13.67 2.45
C LYS A 60 -8.24 14.02 3.12
N LEU A 61 -8.11 13.76 4.43
CA LEU A 61 -6.88 13.97 5.17
C LEU A 61 -5.74 13.08 4.66
N LEU A 62 -6.01 11.78 4.47
CA LEU A 62 -5.02 10.83 3.95
C LEU A 62 -4.59 11.20 2.53
N ASN A 63 -5.51 11.65 1.68
CA ASN A 63 -5.20 12.10 0.32
C ASN A 63 -4.35 13.37 0.35
N PHE A 64 -4.64 14.30 1.27
CA PHE A 64 -3.80 15.47 1.49
C PHE A 64 -2.38 15.06 1.87
N PHE A 65 -2.19 14.14 2.84
CA PHE A 65 -0.85 13.65 3.18
C PHE A 65 -0.15 13.00 1.99
N TRP A 66 -0.85 12.18 1.22
CA TRP A 66 -0.30 11.57 0.01
C TRP A 66 0.24 12.62 -0.96
N VAL A 67 -0.59 13.59 -1.34
CA VAL A 67 -0.22 14.63 -2.31
C VAL A 67 0.84 15.56 -1.75
N ALA A 68 0.66 16.05 -0.52
CA ALA A 68 1.53 17.04 0.10
C ALA A 68 2.92 16.50 0.47
N THR A 69 3.14 15.18 0.42
CA THR A 69 4.45 14.55 0.67
C THR A 69 5.04 13.86 -0.56
N SER A 70 4.37 13.91 -1.71
CA SER A 70 4.85 13.36 -2.99
C SER A 70 5.75 14.35 -3.74
N TYR A 71 6.79 14.86 -3.07
CA TYR A 71 7.69 15.85 -3.66
C TYR A 71 8.45 15.26 -4.85
N PRO A 72 8.40 15.87 -6.06
CA PRO A 72 9.18 15.43 -7.21
C PRO A 72 10.61 15.98 -7.15
N ASP A 73 11.23 15.97 -5.98
CA ASP A 73 12.58 16.51 -5.76
C ASP A 73 13.61 15.38 -5.77
N PRO A 74 14.52 15.31 -6.76
CA PRO A 74 15.57 14.30 -6.83
C PRO A 74 16.66 14.49 -5.76
N SER A 75 16.68 15.60 -5.01
CA SER A 75 17.58 15.76 -3.86
C SER A 75 17.21 14.85 -2.68
N ILE A 76 15.96 14.39 -2.63
CA ILE A 76 15.46 13.46 -1.62
C ILE A 76 15.97 12.06 -1.95
N TRP A 77 16.55 11.38 -0.95
CA TRP A 77 17.34 10.17 -1.18
C TRP A 77 16.66 9.08 -2.03
N PRO A 78 15.43 8.59 -1.75
CA PRO A 78 14.77 7.64 -2.63
C PRO A 78 14.47 8.17 -4.03
N ASN A 79 14.07 9.44 -4.14
CA ASN A 79 13.77 10.07 -5.43
C ASN A 79 15.03 10.18 -6.29
N HIS A 80 16.19 10.45 -5.68
CA HIS A 80 17.47 10.45 -6.37
C HIS A 80 17.74 9.10 -7.05
N ILE A 81 17.45 8.00 -6.35
CA ILE A 81 17.64 6.64 -6.90
C ILE A 81 16.70 6.41 -8.09
N VAL A 82 15.44 6.82 -7.99
CA VAL A 82 14.49 6.71 -9.11
C VAL A 82 14.97 7.54 -10.31
N ALA A 83 15.42 8.77 -10.06
CA ALA A 83 15.93 9.66 -11.11
C ALA A 83 17.18 9.05 -11.80
N LEU A 84 18.14 8.53 -11.03
CA LEU A 84 19.33 7.86 -11.56
C LEU A 84 18.98 6.59 -12.35
N ALA A 85 18.03 5.78 -11.87
CA ALA A 85 17.55 4.63 -12.63
C ALA A 85 16.89 5.07 -13.95
N GLY A 86 16.17 6.20 -13.95
CA GLY A 86 15.61 6.80 -15.16
C GLY A 86 16.67 7.21 -16.19
N THR A 87 17.82 7.75 -15.76
CA THR A 87 18.90 8.16 -16.69
C THR A 87 19.65 6.98 -17.31
N THR A 88 19.56 5.79 -16.71
CA THR A 88 20.21 4.56 -17.20
C THR A 88 19.35 3.73 -18.16
N ARG A 89 18.21 4.28 -18.64
CA ARG A 89 17.22 3.59 -19.48
C ARG A 89 16.57 2.37 -18.78
N SER A 90 16.48 2.40 -17.45
CA SER A 90 15.67 1.45 -16.70
C SER A 90 14.18 1.65 -17.01
N THR A 91 13.37 0.62 -16.82
CA THR A 91 11.91 0.77 -16.92
C THR A 91 11.38 1.54 -15.71
N ALA A 92 10.26 2.26 -15.89
CA ALA A 92 9.63 3.00 -14.80
C ALA A 92 9.34 2.09 -13.58
N SER A 93 8.88 0.86 -13.83
CA SER A 93 8.63 -0.12 -12.77
C SER A 93 9.89 -0.48 -11.99
N LEU A 94 11.00 -0.77 -12.67
CA LEU A 94 12.27 -1.12 -12.00
C LEU A 94 12.85 0.08 -11.24
N ALA A 95 12.78 1.29 -11.83
CA ALA A 95 13.22 2.52 -11.19
C ALA A 95 12.43 2.79 -9.88
N LEU A 96 11.09 2.66 -9.94
CA LEU A 96 10.23 2.83 -8.76
C LEU A 96 10.48 1.75 -7.71
N MET A 97 10.66 0.49 -8.10
CA MET A 97 11.01 -0.59 -7.16
C MET A 97 12.33 -0.31 -6.42
N ALA A 98 13.34 0.21 -7.12
CA ALA A 98 14.61 0.60 -6.50
C ALA A 98 14.40 1.72 -5.46
N GLY A 99 13.67 2.79 -5.81
CA GLY A 99 13.33 3.88 -4.89
C GLY A 99 12.49 3.43 -3.69
N LEU A 100 11.49 2.57 -3.91
CA LEU A 100 10.65 2.01 -2.84
C LEU A 100 11.47 1.15 -1.88
N SER A 101 12.41 0.33 -2.39
CA SER A 101 13.22 -0.55 -1.54
C SER A 101 14.07 0.22 -0.51
N VAL A 102 14.60 1.40 -0.88
CA VAL A 102 15.36 2.24 0.06
C VAL A 102 14.47 3.11 0.95
N SER A 103 13.20 3.30 0.56
CA SER A 103 12.21 4.00 1.38
C SER A 103 11.74 3.19 2.60
N GLU A 104 12.11 1.91 2.68
CA GLU A 104 11.86 1.04 3.85
C GLU A 104 13.00 1.05 4.87
N ALA A 105 14.06 1.83 4.64
CA ALA A 105 15.21 1.93 5.53
C ALA A 105 14.82 2.41 6.94
N SER A 106 15.60 2.04 7.96
CA SER A 106 15.33 2.49 9.34
C SER A 106 15.45 4.00 9.53
N ILE A 107 16.28 4.65 8.70
CA ILE A 107 16.61 6.08 8.80
C ILE A 107 15.68 6.99 7.99
N TYR A 108 14.92 6.44 7.04
CA TYR A 108 14.07 7.20 6.12
C TYR A 108 12.79 6.40 5.85
N GLY A 109 11.64 7.07 5.83
CA GLY A 109 10.33 6.44 5.61
C GLY A 109 9.51 6.35 6.89
N ARG A 110 8.70 5.30 7.01
CA ARG A 110 7.57 5.24 7.97
C ARG A 110 7.92 4.62 9.33
N ARG A 111 9.12 4.05 9.51
CA ARG A 111 9.54 3.42 10.79
C ARG A 111 9.64 4.42 11.95
N PRO A 112 10.24 5.62 11.79
CA PRO A 112 10.22 6.65 12.83
C PRO A 112 8.81 7.12 13.19
N GLU A 113 7.94 7.31 12.18
CA GLU A 113 6.55 7.73 12.38
C GLU A 113 5.77 6.70 13.21
N LYS A 114 5.93 5.40 12.92
CA LYS A 114 5.32 4.33 13.72
C LYS A 114 5.77 4.39 15.18
N ARG A 115 7.06 4.65 15.45
CA ARG A 115 7.59 4.78 16.82
C ARG A 115 7.04 6.00 17.54
N ALA A 116 6.90 7.13 16.84
CA ALA A 116 6.30 8.34 17.40
C ALA A 116 4.82 8.12 17.76
N LEU A 117 4.03 7.52 16.85
CA LEU A 117 2.64 7.17 17.11
C LEU A 117 2.49 6.20 18.30
N ASP A 118 3.30 5.15 18.33
CA ASP A 118 3.33 4.19 19.45
C ASP A 118 3.64 4.87 20.80
N PHE A 119 4.59 5.81 20.82
CA PHE A 119 4.86 6.61 22.01
C PHE A 119 3.63 7.42 22.44
N PHE A 120 2.99 8.16 21.53
CA PHE A 120 1.79 8.95 21.86
C PHE A 120 0.65 8.08 22.40
N TYR A 121 0.38 6.92 21.79
CA TYR A 121 -0.66 6.01 22.26
C TYR A 121 -0.37 5.45 23.67
N ARG A 122 0.89 5.05 23.94
CA ARG A 122 1.28 4.56 25.27
C ARG A 122 1.22 5.65 26.33
N SER A 123 1.67 6.86 26.00
CA SER A 123 1.60 8.00 26.92
C SER A 123 0.15 8.38 27.25
N GLN A 124 -0.76 8.30 26.28
CA GLN A 124 -2.19 8.55 26.52
C GLN A 124 -2.80 7.54 27.50
N GLN A 125 -2.38 6.27 27.47
CA GLN A 125 -2.88 5.22 28.37
C GLN A 125 -2.29 5.29 29.78
N ALA A 126 -1.17 5.99 29.96
CA ALA A 126 -0.46 6.11 31.23
C ALA A 126 -0.96 7.28 32.10
N ILE A 127 -1.86 8.11 31.57
CA ILE A 127 -2.56 9.21 32.25
C ILE A 127 -3.99 8.76 32.53
#